data_AF-A0A3M2FSK1-F1
#
_entry.id   AF-A0A3M2FSK1-F1
#
_cell.length_a   1.000
_cell.length_b   1.000
_cell.length_c   1.000
_cell.angle_alpha   90.00
_cell.angle_beta   90.00
_cell.angle_gamma   90.00
#
_symmetry.space_group_name_H-M   'P 1'
#
loop_
_entity.id
_entity.type
_entity.pdbx_description
1 polymer ?
#
loop_
_entity_poly.entity_id
_entity_poly.type
_entity_poly.pdbx_seq_one_letter_code
_entity_poly.pdbx_strand_id
1 'polypeptide(L)'
;MLSCAPGPLPNWSPASPPAPTSSTHSTTWWVPPPGPGPPEILRASRQGPVFATVRGVTVLAVVNQKGGVGKTTLTLGLAAAAWSRGIDTWVVDLDPQANATTGLGVWDP
;
A
#
# COMPACT_ATOMS: atom_id res chain seq x y z
N MET A 1 18.00 1.54 -26.21
CA MET A 1 16.64 1.83 -26.71
C MET A 1 15.75 0.64 -26.37
N LEU A 2 14.63 0.91 -25.71
CA LEU A 2 13.64 -0.04 -25.17
C LEU A 2 12.78 -0.60 -26.30
N SER A 3 12.41 -1.89 -26.26
CA SER A 3 11.11 -2.36 -26.80
C SER A 3 10.79 -3.76 -26.29
N CYS A 4 10.02 -3.84 -25.21
CA CYS A 4 9.24 -5.04 -24.89
C CYS A 4 7.82 -4.77 -25.40
N ALA A 5 7.46 -5.39 -26.52
CA ALA A 5 6.11 -5.31 -27.06
C ALA A 5 5.13 -6.12 -26.19
N PRO A 6 3.90 -5.63 -25.92
CA PRO A 6 2.87 -6.43 -25.29
C PRO A 6 2.34 -7.46 -26.29
N GLY A 7 2.36 -8.74 -25.91
CA GLY A 7 1.75 -9.81 -26.70
C GLY A 7 0.23 -9.64 -26.83
N PRO A 8 -0.41 -10.27 -27.83
CA PRO A 8 -1.84 -10.10 -28.07
C PRO A 8 -2.67 -10.69 -26.93
N LEU A 9 -3.73 -9.97 -26.54
CA LEU A 9 -4.71 -10.41 -25.55
C LEU A 9 -5.48 -11.64 -26.07
N PRO A 10 -5.88 -12.59 -25.21
CA PRO A 10 -6.68 -13.75 -25.61
C PRO A 10 -8.08 -13.33 -26.09
N ASN A 11 -8.60 -14.04 -27.11
CA ASN A 11 -9.92 -13.80 -27.71
C ASN A 11 -11.05 -14.32 -26.83
N TRP A 12 -11.55 -13.50 -25.91
CA TRP A 12 -12.69 -13.90 -25.07
C TRP A 12 -14.01 -13.60 -25.78
N SER A 13 -14.74 -14.64 -26.20
CA SER A 13 -16.16 -14.53 -26.56
C SER A 13 -17.00 -14.79 -25.31
N PRO A 14 -17.86 -13.84 -24.86
CA PRO A 14 -18.75 -14.11 -23.74
C PRO A 14 -19.85 -15.08 -24.17
N ALA A 15 -20.08 -16.14 -23.39
CA ALA A 15 -21.28 -16.94 -23.51
C ALA A 15 -22.50 -16.02 -23.37
N SER A 16 -23.43 -16.08 -24.33
CA SER A 16 -24.64 -15.25 -24.30
C SER A 16 -25.50 -15.62 -23.09
N PRO A 17 -26.03 -14.64 -22.32
CA PRO A 17 -26.93 -14.93 -21.22
C PRO A 17 -28.28 -15.46 -21.75
N PRO A 18 -29.03 -16.28 -20.98
CA PRO A 18 -30.37 -16.69 -21.37
C PRO A 18 -31.30 -15.49 -21.49
N ALA A 19 -32.24 -15.55 -22.45
CA ALA A 19 -33.17 -14.46 -22.75
C ALA A 19 -34.07 -14.14 -21.53
N PRO A 20 -34.30 -12.86 -21.19
CA PRO A 20 -35.17 -12.50 -20.07
C PRO A 20 -36.64 -12.71 -20.44
N THR A 21 -37.36 -13.46 -19.61
CA THR A 21 -38.82 -13.46 -19.60
C THR A 21 -39.33 -12.14 -19.03
N SER A 22 -40.41 -11.64 -19.64
CA SER A 22 -40.96 -10.29 -19.50
C SER A 22 -41.45 -9.94 -18.09
N SER A 23 -40.90 -8.87 -17.49
CA SER A 23 -41.63 -7.66 -17.05
C SER A 23 -40.82 -6.79 -16.06
N THR A 24 -40.54 -5.54 -16.47
CA THR A 24 -40.57 -4.29 -15.67
C THR A 24 -39.67 -4.13 -14.42
N HIS A 25 -38.47 -3.59 -14.62
CA HIS A 25 -37.96 -2.29 -14.12
C HIS A 25 -36.43 -2.26 -14.24
N SER A 26 -35.92 -1.39 -15.10
CA SER A 26 -34.49 -1.21 -15.35
C SER A 26 -33.87 -0.33 -14.25
N THR A 27 -33.14 -0.97 -13.34
CA THR A 27 -32.15 -0.29 -12.49
C THR A 27 -30.83 -1.01 -12.68
N THR A 28 -30.05 -0.59 -13.67
CA THR A 28 -28.69 -1.11 -13.86
C THR A 28 -27.76 -0.43 -12.85
N TRP A 29 -27.34 -1.16 -11.82
CA TRP A 29 -26.26 -0.73 -10.93
C TRP A 29 -24.92 -0.86 -11.66
N TRP A 30 -24.17 0.24 -11.75
CA TRP A 30 -22.78 0.21 -12.23
C TRP A 30 -21.94 -0.66 -11.29
N VAL A 31 -21.36 -1.75 -11.82
CA VAL A 31 -20.39 -2.58 -11.12
C VAL A 31 -19.00 -2.10 -11.54
N PRO A 32 -18.21 -1.47 -10.65
CA PRO A 32 -16.84 -1.10 -11.00
C PRO A 32 -16.02 -2.37 -11.31
N PRO A 33 -15.02 -2.29 -12.20
CA PRO A 33 -14.14 -3.41 -12.48
C PRO A 33 -13.48 -3.89 -11.17
N PRO A 34 -13.19 -5.20 -11.02
CA PRO A 34 -12.48 -5.70 -9.85
C PRO A 34 -11.16 -4.94 -9.72
N GLY A 35 -11.05 -4.19 -8.62
CA GLY A 35 -9.83 -3.44 -8.31
C GLY A 35 -8.63 -4.40 -8.14
N PRO A 36 -7.40 -3.87 -8.14
CA PRO A 36 -6.23 -4.67 -7.78
C PRO A 36 -6.51 -5.34 -6.43
N GLY A 37 -6.30 -6.66 -6.36
CA GLY A 37 -6.56 -7.44 -5.15
C GLY A 37 -5.91 -6.83 -3.91
N PRO A 38 -6.44 -7.13 -2.70
CA PRO A 38 -5.84 -6.62 -1.48
C PRO A 38 -4.34 -6.94 -1.46
N PRO A 39 -3.48 -6.01 -1.01
CA PRO A 39 -2.05 -6.27 -0.94
C PRO A 39 -1.83 -7.58 -0.18
N GLU A 40 -0.97 -8.44 -0.73
CA GLU A 40 -0.66 -9.74 -0.14
C GLU A 40 -0.01 -9.51 1.24
N ILE A 41 -0.82 -9.61 2.30
CA ILE A 41 -0.32 -9.55 3.68
C ILE A 41 0.35 -10.90 3.94
N LEU A 42 1.64 -10.97 3.62
CA LEU A 42 2.52 -12.07 4.02
C LEU A 42 2.35 -12.29 5.54
N ARG A 43 1.97 -13.51 5.95
CA ARG A 43 1.65 -13.83 7.35
C ARG A 43 2.76 -13.34 8.28
N ALA A 44 2.41 -12.43 9.19
CA ALA A 44 3.32 -11.85 10.15
C ALA A 44 4.05 -12.93 10.96
N SER A 45 5.38 -12.96 10.85
CA SER A 45 6.26 -13.69 11.75
C SER A 45 5.98 -13.24 13.18
N ARG A 46 5.73 -14.20 14.08
CA ARG A 46 5.29 -13.90 15.46
C ARG A 46 6.36 -13.26 16.35
N GLN A 47 7.62 -13.11 15.91
CA GLN A 47 8.71 -12.57 16.75
C GLN A 47 9.79 -11.80 15.96
N GLY A 48 9.43 -11.02 14.95
CA GLY A 48 10.37 -10.13 14.27
C GLY A 48 9.71 -8.84 13.79
N PRO A 49 10.50 -7.83 13.39
CA PRO A 49 9.96 -6.68 12.67
C PRO A 49 9.14 -7.19 11.47
N VAL A 50 7.88 -6.74 11.39
CA VAL A 50 7.00 -7.09 10.28
C VAL A 50 7.31 -6.14 9.14
N PHE A 51 7.83 -6.70 8.04
CA PHE A 51 8.00 -5.99 6.78
C PHE A 51 6.88 -6.40 5.84
N ALA A 52 6.20 -5.42 5.27
CA ALA A 52 5.27 -5.63 4.17
C ALA A 52 5.87 -5.04 2.89
N THR A 53 5.66 -5.69 1.75
CA THR A 53 6.07 -5.14 0.45
C THR A 53 4.83 -4.70 -0.32
N VAL A 54 4.72 -3.40 -0.61
CA VAL A 54 3.61 -2.84 -1.39
C VAL A 54 4.17 -2.26 -2.68
N ARG A 55 3.82 -2.82 -3.84
CA ARG A 55 4.32 -2.37 -5.16
C ARG A 55 5.86 -2.31 -5.26
N GLY A 56 6.55 -3.21 -4.56
CA GLY A 56 8.03 -3.24 -4.52
C GLY A 56 8.65 -2.30 -3.48
N VAL A 57 7.84 -1.55 -2.72
CA VAL A 57 8.29 -0.71 -1.59
C VAL A 57 8.22 -1.49 -0.30
N THR A 58 9.32 -1.51 0.47
CA THR A 58 9.35 -2.09 1.81
C THR A 58 8.73 -1.12 2.82
N VAL A 59 7.67 -1.54 3.50
CA VAL A 59 6.98 -0.81 4.55
C VAL A 59 7.34 -1.41 5.91
N LEU A 60 7.87 -0.57 6.80
CA LEU A 60 8.19 -0.91 8.19
C LEU A 60 7.34 -0.06 9.13
N ALA A 61 6.51 -0.71 9.95
CA ALA A 61 5.71 -0.05 10.98
C ALA A 61 6.35 -0.23 12.37
N VAL A 62 6.73 0.87 13.01
CA VAL A 62 7.30 0.85 14.37
C VAL A 62 6.20 1.14 15.39
N VAL A 63 5.66 0.08 16.00
CA VAL A 63 4.51 0.17 16.91
C VAL A 63 4.87 -0.38 18.29
N ASN A 64 4.53 0.37 19.33
CA ASN A 64 4.63 -0.06 20.72
C ASN A 64 3.62 0.75 21.57
N GLN A 65 2.83 0.06 22.38
CA GLN A 65 1.78 0.64 23.22
C GLN A 65 2.33 1.46 24.39
N LYS A 66 3.61 1.27 24.76
CA LYS A 66 4.26 2.05 25.82
C LYS A 66 4.85 3.36 25.27
N GLY A 67 4.59 4.46 25.98
CA GLY A 67 5.21 5.76 25.72
C GLY A 67 6.70 5.79 26.09
N GLY A 68 7.48 6.66 25.45
CA GLY A 68 8.90 6.87 25.80
C GLY A 68 9.88 5.73 25.45
N VAL A 69 9.44 4.72 24.70
CA VAL A 69 10.27 3.55 24.31
C VAL A 69 11.15 3.79 23.07
N GLY A 70 11.24 5.03 22.58
CA GLY A 70 12.11 5.37 21.45
C GLY A 70 11.57 5.05 20.06
N LYS A 71 10.25 4.86 19.87
CA LYS A 71 9.63 4.60 18.54
C LYS A 71 10.03 5.63 17.49
N THR A 72 9.86 6.92 17.80
CA THR A 72 10.21 8.03 16.92
C THR A 72 11.71 8.06 16.64
N THR A 73 12.53 7.94 17.69
CA THR A 73 13.99 7.91 17.57
C THR A 73 14.48 6.79 16.66
N LEU A 74 13.94 5.58 16.84
CA LEU A 74 14.27 4.43 16.01
C LEU A 74 13.79 4.63 14.56
N THR A 75 12.58 5.16 14.37
CA THR A 75 12.04 5.44 13.02
C THR A 75 12.92 6.44 12.27
N LEU A 76 13.27 7.56 12.90
CA LEU A 76 14.13 8.58 12.29
C LEU A 76 15.55 8.08 12.06
N GLY A 77 16.11 7.29 12.99
CA GLY A 77 17.43 6.68 12.84
C GLY A 77 17.49 5.69 11.69
N LEU A 78 16.49 4.82 11.55
CA LEU A 78 16.38 3.89 10.42
C LEU A 78 16.19 4.64 9.10
N ALA A 79 15.36 5.68 9.08
CA ALA A 79 15.15 6.49 7.89
C ALA A 79 16.44 7.19 7.44
N ALA A 80 17.17 7.82 8.37
CA ALA A 80 18.45 8.45 8.08
C ALA A 80 19.50 7.43 7.57
N ALA A 81 19.54 6.24 8.15
CA ALA A 81 20.43 5.17 7.71
C ALA A 81 20.07 4.63 6.32
N ALA A 82 18.78 4.51 5.99
CA ALA A 82 18.34 4.08 4.66
C ALA A 82 18.62 5.16 3.60
N TRP A 83 18.27 6.41 3.89
CA TRP A 83 18.55 7.56 3.03
C TRP A 83 20.04 7.72 2.72
N SER A 84 20.90 7.61 3.75
CA SER A 84 22.36 7.71 3.56
C SER A 84 22.96 6.58 2.71
N ARG A 85 22.22 5.49 2.49
CA ARG A 85 22.58 4.40 1.57
C ARG A 85 22.00 4.57 0.16
N GLY A 86 21.37 5.70 -0.14
CA GLY A 86 20.76 5.98 -1.44
C GLY A 86 19.42 5.28 -1.67
N ILE A 87 18.74 4.87 -0.60
CA ILE A 87 17.40 4.28 -0.69
C ILE A 87 16.38 5.41 -0.57
N ASP A 88 15.48 5.51 -1.54
CA ASP A 88 14.32 6.41 -1.47
C ASP A 88 13.49 6.07 -0.23
N THR A 89 13.47 7.00 0.73
CA THR A 89 12.99 6.74 2.09
C THR A 89 11.95 7.76 2.49
N TRP A 90 10.76 7.30 2.87
CA TRP A 90 9.66 8.14 3.32
C TRP A 90 9.32 7.84 4.78
N VAL A 91 9.06 8.89 5.56
CA VAL A 91 8.59 8.79 6.95
C VAL A 91 7.14 9.24 6.99
N VAL A 92 6.27 8.41 7.58
CA VAL A 92 4.87 8.74 7.82
C VAL A 92 4.67 8.87 9.32
N ASP A 93 4.34 10.06 9.79
CA ASP A 93 4.03 10.30 11.20
C ASP A 93 2.53 10.10 11.43
N LEU A 94 2.18 9.09 12.25
CA LEU A 94 0.80 8.79 12.65
C LEU A 94 0.57 9.07 14.14
N ASP A 95 1.54 9.67 14.83
CA ASP A 95 1.39 10.08 16.22
C ASP A 95 0.72 11.46 16.27
N PRO A 96 -0.41 11.65 16.98
CA PRO A 96 -1.02 12.97 17.16
C PRO A 96 -0.07 14.03 17.75
N GLN A 97 1.01 13.62 18.42
CA GLN A 97 2.03 14.52 18.96
C GLN A 97 3.03 15.02 17.90
N ALA A 98 3.01 14.47 16.68
CA ALA A 98 3.83 14.90 15.55
C ALA A 98 5.35 14.95 15.86
N ASN A 99 5.85 14.03 16.69
CA ASN A 99 7.25 14.02 17.13
C ASN A 99 8.22 13.72 15.98
N ALA A 100 7.84 12.89 15.00
CA ALA A 100 8.70 12.61 13.85
C ALA A 100 8.70 13.79 12.89
N THR A 101 7.52 14.36 12.62
CA THR A 101 7.34 15.57 11.80
C THR A 101 8.18 16.74 12.35
N THR A 102 8.07 17.01 13.65
CA THR A 102 8.87 18.01 14.36
C THR A 102 10.36 17.66 14.30
N GLY A 103 10.73 16.40 14.55
CA GLY A 103 12.13 15.96 14.46
C GLY A 103 12.77 16.09 13.07
N LEU A 104 11.95 16.11 12.01
CA LEU A 104 12.39 16.26 10.62
C LEU A 104 12.38 17.70 10.11
N GLY A 105 11.92 18.67 10.91
CA GLY A 105 11.95 20.05 10.50
C GLY A 105 10.73 20.53 9.70
N VAL A 106 9.62 19.80 9.75
CA VAL A 106 8.41 20.11 8.99
C VAL A 106 7.39 20.75 9.92
N TRP A 107 7.06 22.03 9.69
CA TRP A 107 6.18 22.82 10.59
C TRP A 107 5.12 23.64 9.86
N ASP A 108 5.22 23.72 8.53
CA ASP A 108 4.33 24.51 7.69
C ASP A 108 3.65 23.56 6.68
N PRO A 109 2.31 23.50 6.64
CA PRO A 109 1.57 22.59 5.76
C PRO A 109 1.62 22.97 4.27
#